data_AF-A0A1F9PJ74-F1
#
_entry.id   AF-A0A1F9PJ74-F1
#
_cell.length_a   1.000
_cell.length_b   1.000
_cell.length_c   1.000
_cell.angle_alpha   90.00
_cell.angle_beta   90.00
_cell.angle_gamma   90.00
#
_symmetry.space_group_name_H-M   'P 1'
#
loop_
_entity.id
_entity.type
_entity.pdbx_description
1 polymer ?
#
loop_
_entity_poly.entity_id
_entity_poly.type
_entity_poly.pdbx_seq_one_letter_code
_entity_poly.pdbx_strand_id
1 'polypeptide(L)'
;MKISRYGSSANHGTNSIELKKVNISWNSKENCIAIKSNNIRDFNTESKHNYEVSIPLNDLAEIFKALGNEGVSLSAMMIGTSLENSLKALNRITAAASGIIPAKTTG
;
A
#
# COMPACT_ATOMS: atom_id res chain seq x y z
N MET A 1 -3.15 -0.57 8.51
CA MET A 1 -1.87 0.11 8.20
C MET A 1 -1.34 0.75 9.46
N LYS A 2 -0.02 0.73 9.70
CA LYS A 2 0.62 1.24 10.92
C LYS A 2 1.58 2.37 10.57
N ILE A 3 1.44 3.53 11.22
CA ILE A 3 2.42 4.61 11.14
C ILE A 3 3.28 4.51 12.40
N SER A 4 4.59 4.41 12.24
CA SER A 4 5.54 4.40 13.36
C SER A 4 6.44 5.63 13.28
N ARG A 5 6.64 6.32 14.40
CA ARG A 5 7.59 7.43 14.53
C ARG A 5 8.74 6.99 15.42
N TYR A 6 9.97 7.14 14.91
CA TYR A 6 11.20 6.99 15.68
C TYR A 6 11.79 8.37 15.98
N GLY A 7 12.10 8.66 17.24
CA GLY A 7 12.67 9.94 17.66
C GLY A 7 14.16 9.82 17.99
N SER A 8 14.95 10.83 17.64
CA SER A 8 16.42 10.87 17.85
C SER A 8 16.88 11.56 19.15
N SER A 9 15.97 12.05 20.01
CA SER A 9 16.34 12.80 21.23
C SER A 9 15.62 12.29 22.50
N ALA A 10 16.43 12.05 23.54
CA ALA A 10 16.14 11.88 24.97
C ALA A 10 14.71 11.47 25.41
N ASN A 11 14.23 10.31 24.96
CA ASN A 11 13.51 9.30 25.77
C ASN A 11 12.94 8.22 24.84
N HIS A 12 13.35 6.99 25.09
CA HIS A 12 13.39 5.86 24.16
C HIS A 12 12.02 5.19 23.93
N GLY A 13 11.60 5.06 22.67
CA GLY A 13 10.50 4.20 22.25
C GLY A 13 10.07 4.41 20.80
N THR A 14 9.67 3.32 20.13
CA THR A 14 8.94 3.40 18.86
C THR A 14 7.47 3.65 19.19
N ASN A 15 6.97 4.84 18.93
CA ASN A 15 5.53 5.11 19.03
C ASN A 15 4.86 4.77 17.71
N SER A 16 3.73 4.10 17.78
CA SER A 16 2.99 3.71 16.58
C SER A 16 1.49 3.93 16.72
N ILE A 17 0.87 4.40 15.65
CA ILE A 17 -0.57 4.52 15.54
C ILE A 17 -1.04 3.55 14.47
N GLU A 18 -2.05 2.76 14.81
CA GLU A 18 -2.74 1.92 13.85
C GLU A 18 -3.90 2.70 13.21
N LEU A 19 -3.87 2.78 11.89
CA LEU A 19 -4.90 3.44 11.10
C LEU A 19 -6.12 2.52 11.00
N LYS A 20 -7.18 2.87 11.74
CA LYS A 20 -8.43 2.08 11.80
C LYS A 20 -9.24 2.11 10.51
N LYS A 21 -9.15 3.19 9.73
CA LYS A 21 -9.84 3.36 8.45
C LYS A 21 -8.89 3.98 7.44
N VAL A 22 -8.56 3.21 6.40
CA VAL A 22 -7.78 3.67 5.25
C VAL A 22 -8.66 3.58 4.01
N ASN A 23 -8.70 4.66 3.23
CA ASN A 23 -9.28 4.67 1.90
C ASN A 23 -8.14 4.52 0.90
N ILE A 24 -8.19 3.47 0.06
CA ILE A 24 -7.21 3.21 -0.99
C ILE A 24 -7.90 3.43 -2.33
N SER A 25 -7.33 4.27 -3.18
CA SER A 25 -7.91 4.62 -4.48
C SER A 25 -6.83 4.86 -5.53
N TRP A 26 -7.20 4.73 -6.81
CA TRP A 26 -6.36 5.14 -7.93
C TRP A 26 -6.50 6.65 -8.18
N ASN A 27 -5.39 7.38 -8.14
CA ASN A 27 -5.33 8.78 -8.55
C ASN A 27 -4.90 8.86 -10.01
N SER A 28 -5.86 9.06 -10.92
CA SER A 28 -5.61 9.13 -12.36
C SER A 28 -4.85 10.37 -12.82
N LYS A 29 -4.81 11.44 -12.01
CA LYS A 29 -4.07 12.67 -12.36
C LYS A 29 -2.57 12.49 -12.16
N GLU A 30 -2.19 11.81 -11.08
CA GLU A 30 -0.79 11.60 -10.69
C GLU A 30 -0.28 10.20 -11.04
N ASN A 31 -1.15 9.34 -11.59
CA ASN A 31 -0.86 7.93 -11.89
C ASN A 31 -0.25 7.20 -10.68
N CYS A 32 -0.92 7.30 -9.53
CA CYS A 32 -0.45 6.72 -8.27
C CYS A 32 -1.60 6.08 -7.49
N ILE A 33 -1.26 5.22 -6.53
CA ILE A 33 -2.21 4.75 -5.51
C ILE A 33 -2.21 5.76 -4.36
N ALA A 34 -3.37 6.36 -4.08
CA ALA A 34 -3.56 7.25 -2.96
C ALA A 34 -4.17 6.50 -1.78
N ILE A 35 -3.51 6.55 -0.63
CA ILE A 35 -3.97 5.99 0.64
C ILE A 35 -4.25 7.16 1.59
N LYS A 36 -5.52 7.34 1.96
CA LYS A 36 -5.96 8.44 2.82
C LYS A 36 -6.51 7.92 4.13
N SER A 37 -6.18 8.61 5.23
CA SER A 37 -6.72 8.32 6.55
C SER A 37 -6.96 9.63 7.29
N ASN A 38 -8.20 9.84 7.74
CA ASN A 38 -8.63 11.11 8.31
C ASN A 38 -8.82 11.02 9.82
N ASN A 39 -8.72 12.16 10.50
CA ASN A 39 -8.97 12.30 11.93
C ASN A 39 -8.09 11.40 12.82
N ILE A 40 -6.83 11.21 12.42
CA ILE A 40 -5.87 10.40 13.17
C ILE A 40 -5.27 11.25 14.28
N ARG A 41 -5.48 10.82 15.53
CA ARG A 41 -4.91 11.48 16.70
C ARG A 41 -3.39 11.42 16.63
N ASP A 42 -2.74 12.54 16.94
CA ASP A 42 -1.28 12.62 17.03
C ASP A 42 -0.72 11.68 18.13
N PHE A 43 0.57 11.37 18.04
CA PHE A 43 1.24 10.43 18.93
C PHE A 43 1.25 10.90 20.39
N ASN A 44 1.40 12.20 20.61
CA ASN A 44 1.66 12.77 21.94
C ASN A 44 0.65 13.85 22.34
N THR A 45 -0.29 14.22 21.45
CA THR A 45 -1.22 15.34 21.67
C THR A 45 -2.66 14.93 21.33
N GLU A 46 -3.62 15.83 21.61
CA GLU A 46 -5.03 15.64 21.23
C GLU A 46 -5.32 16.11 19.80
N SER A 47 -4.34 16.71 19.13
CA SER A 47 -4.44 17.17 17.75
C SER A 47 -4.78 15.99 16.83
N LYS A 48 -5.56 16.28 15.80
CA LYS A 48 -5.95 15.31 14.76
C LYS A 48 -5.38 15.74 13.43
N HIS A 49 -4.85 14.76 12.70
CA HIS A 49 -4.23 14.95 11.40
C HIS A 49 -4.89 14.07 10.35
N ASN A 50 -4.89 14.57 9.12
CA ASN A 50 -5.24 13.78 7.94
C ASN A 50 -3.94 13.38 7.25
N TYR A 51 -3.80 12.08 6.99
CA TYR A 51 -2.64 11.52 6.32
C TYR A 51 -3.03 11.12 4.90
N GLU A 52 -2.15 11.43 3.96
CA GLU A 52 -2.21 10.98 2.58
C GLU A 52 -0.83 10.41 2.21
N VAL A 53 -0.84 9.19 1.69
CA VAL A 53 0.35 8.52 1.14
C VAL A 53 0.07 8.23 -0.32
N SER A 54 0.86 8.83 -1.19
CA SER A 54 0.82 8.58 -2.63
C SER A 54 1.93 7.61 -3.00
N ILE A 55 1.57 6.45 -3.54
CA ILE A 55 2.52 5.43 -3.99
C ILE A 55 2.57 5.47 -5.53
N PRO A 56 3.61 6.06 -6.13
CA PRO A 56 3.76 6.10 -7.59
C PRO A 56 4.00 4.70 -8.16
N LEU A 57 3.78 4.54 -9.47
CA LEU A 57 3.95 3.25 -10.16
C LEU A 57 5.36 2.66 -10.03
N ASN A 58 6.40 3.50 -10.00
CA ASN A 58 7.78 3.04 -9.85
C ASN A 58 8.00 2.37 -8.48
N ASP A 59 7.47 2.95 -7.41
CA ASP A 59 7.56 2.37 -6.07
C ASP A 59 6.74 1.09 -5.95
N LEU A 60 5.56 1.05 -6.59
CA LEU A 60 4.77 -0.20 -6.70
C LEU A 60 5.53 -1.30 -7.42
N ALA A 61 6.29 -0.97 -8.47
CA ALA A 61 7.10 -1.95 -9.18
C ALA A 61 8.20 -2.53 -8.28
N GLU A 62 8.86 -1.70 -7.48
CA GLU A 62 9.86 -2.18 -6.50
C GLU A 62 9.21 -3.04 -5.40
N ILE A 63 8.02 -2.66 -4.91
CA ILE A 63 7.25 -3.49 -3.97
C ILE A 63 6.91 -4.85 -4.58
N PHE A 64 6.47 -4.90 -5.84
CA PHE A 64 6.17 -6.16 -6.52
C PHE A 64 7.41 -7.02 -6.74
N LYS A 65 8.56 -6.43 -7.06
CA LYS A 65 9.83 -7.17 -7.15
C LYS A 65 10.22 -7.78 -5.81
N ALA A 66 10.17 -7.01 -4.73
CA ALA A 66 10.48 -7.51 -3.39
C ALA A 66 9.54 -8.65 -2.99
N LEU A 67 8.23 -8.49 -3.25
CA LEU A 67 7.23 -9.51 -2.95
C LEU A 67 7.41 -10.78 -3.81
N GLY A 68 7.59 -10.61 -5.11
CA GLY A 68 7.68 -11.70 -6.08
C GLY A 68 8.99 -12.48 -6.04
N ASN A 69 10.11 -11.82 -5.73
CA ASN A 69 11.42 -12.47 -5.66
C ASN A 69 11.70 -12.98 -4.25
N GLU A 70 11.85 -12.06 -3.29
CA GLU A 70 12.26 -12.40 -1.92
C GLU A 70 11.10 -13.00 -1.14
N GLY A 71 9.93 -12.36 -1.19
CA GLY A 71 8.75 -12.81 -0.45
C GLY A 71 8.32 -14.22 -0.85
N VAL A 72 8.19 -14.50 -2.15
CA VAL A 72 7.78 -15.84 -2.61
C VAL A 72 8.82 -16.89 -2.25
N SER A 73 10.12 -16.60 -2.43
CA SER A 73 11.18 -17.53 -2.08
C SER A 73 11.18 -17.91 -0.60
N LEU A 74 10.87 -16.95 0.28
CA LEU A 74 10.89 -17.16 1.73
C LEU A 74 9.54 -17.67 2.29
N SER A 75 8.41 -17.34 1.66
CA SER A 75 7.08 -17.50 2.28
C SER A 75 5.95 -17.63 1.24
N ALA A 76 6.17 -18.44 0.20
CA ALA A 76 5.21 -18.68 -0.89
C ALA A 76 3.77 -18.99 -0.40
N MET A 77 3.61 -19.86 0.60
CA MET A 77 2.30 -20.25 1.12
C MET A 77 1.54 -19.06 1.73
N MET A 78 2.21 -18.26 2.56
CA MET A 78 1.60 -17.09 3.21
C MET A 78 1.19 -16.04 2.17
N ILE A 79 2.02 -15.80 1.16
CA ILE A 79 1.70 -14.89 0.06
C ILE A 79 0.52 -15.41 -0.74
N GLY A 80 0.52 -16.69 -1.10
CA GLY A 80 -0.57 -17.34 -1.83
C GLY A 80 -1.91 -17.16 -1.12
N THR A 81 -1.98 -17.53 0.17
CA THR A 81 -3.20 -17.37 0.97
C THR A 81 -3.60 -15.89 1.14
N SER A 82 -2.64 -14.99 1.34
CA SER A 82 -2.96 -13.56 1.54
C SER A 82 -3.49 -12.87 0.26
N LEU A 83 -3.08 -13.35 -0.92
CA LEU A 83 -3.40 -12.73 -2.20
C LEU A 83 -4.42 -13.49 -3.04
N GLU A 84 -4.89 -14.66 -2.59
CA GLU A 84 -5.81 -15.52 -3.35
C GLU A 84 -7.06 -14.77 -3.82
N ASN A 85 -7.65 -13.95 -2.93
CA ASN A 85 -8.86 -13.18 -3.21
C ASN A 85 -8.62 -12.01 -4.18
N SER A 86 -7.36 -11.67 -4.43
CA SER A 86 -6.93 -10.62 -5.36
C SER A 86 -6.42 -11.16 -6.68
N LEU A 87 -6.46 -12.48 -6.91
CA LEU A 87 -5.87 -13.12 -8.10
C LEU A 87 -6.41 -12.55 -9.42
N LYS A 88 -7.71 -12.26 -9.50
CA LYS A 88 -8.31 -11.63 -10.69
C LYS A 88 -7.72 -10.24 -10.97
N ALA A 89 -7.46 -9.44 -9.94
CA ALA A 89 -6.86 -8.13 -10.09
C ALA A 89 -5.38 -8.24 -10.49
N LEU A 90 -4.63 -9.14 -9.86
CA LEU A 90 -3.23 -9.43 -10.21
C LEU A 90 -3.10 -9.86 -11.67
N ASN A 91 -3.96 -10.77 -12.14
CA ASN A 91 -3.94 -11.21 -13.55
C ASN A 91 -4.22 -10.06 -14.53
N ARG A 92 -5.08 -9.09 -14.18
CA ARG A 92 -5.31 -7.88 -15.00
C ARG A 92 -4.08 -6.99 -15.05
N ILE A 93 -3.36 -6.83 -13.93
CA ILE A 93 -2.09 -6.09 -13.88
C ILE A 93 -1.05 -6.80 -14.75
N THR A 94 -0.89 -8.12 -14.61
CA THR A 94 0.04 -8.91 -15.42
C THR A 94 -0.29 -8.80 -16.91
N ALA A 95 -1.56 -8.92 -17.30
CA ALA A 95 -1.98 -8.75 -18.68
C ALA A 95 -1.58 -7.37 -19.23
N ALA A 96 -1.91 -6.29 -18.49
CA ALA A 96 -1.56 -4.93 -18.89
C ALA A 96 -0.04 -4.72 -18.99
N ALA A 97 0.74 -5.22 -18.03
CA ALA A 97 2.20 -5.12 -18.02
C ALA A 97 2.85 -5.91 -19.16
N SER A 98 2.24 -7.02 -19.59
CA SER A 98 2.66 -7.82 -20.74
C SER A 98 2.19 -7.24 -22.09
N GLY A 99 1.53 -6.07 -22.11
CA GLY A 99 0.99 -5.45 -23.32
C GLY A 99 -0.30 -6.10 -23.84
N ILE A 100 -0.90 -7.01 -23.08
CA ILE A 100 -2.21 -7.59 -23.38
C ILE A 100 -3.27 -6.59 -22.90
N ILE A 101 -3.67 -5.68 -23.79
CA ILE A 101 -4.67 -4.65 -23.48
C ILE A 101 -6.04 -5.35 -23.36
N PRO A 102 -6.67 -5.37 -22.17
CA PRO A 102 -8.03 -5.87 -22.05
C PRO A 102 -8.96 -5.01 -22.91
N ALA A 103 -9.80 -5.62 -23.73
CA ALA A 103 -10.80 -4.88 -24.50
C ALA A 103 -11.59 -3.98 -23.54
N LYS A 104 -11.71 -2.68 -23.89
CA LYS A 104 -12.50 -1.72 -23.10
C LYS A 104 -13.90 -2.29 -22.89
N THR A 105 -14.22 -2.74 -21.69
CA THR A 105 -15.62 -2.96 -21.31
C THR A 105 -16.27 -1.60 -21.21
N THR A 106 -17.01 -1.22 -22.25
CA THR A 106 -18.01 -0.16 -22.19
C THR A 106 -19.06 -0.59 -21.17
N GLY A 107 -19.04 0.05 -20.00
CA GLY A 107 -20.09 -0.04 -18.98
C GLY A 107 -21.05 1.12 -19.11
#